data_AF-A0A382XYT5-F1
#
_entry.id   AF-A0A382XYT5-F1
#
_cell.length_a   1.000
_cell.length_b   1.000
_cell.length_c   1.000
_cell.angle_alpha   90.00
_cell.angle_beta   90.00
_cell.angle_gamma   90.00
#
_symmetry.space_group_name_H-M   'P 1'
#
loop_
_entity.id
_entity.type
_entity.pdbx_description
1 polymer ?
#
loop_
_entity_poly.entity_id
_entity_poly.type
_entity_poly.pdbx_seq_one_letter_code
_entity_poly.pdbx_strand_id
1 'polypeptide(L)'
;SYQSLVLATSRLPNDSLYKELSADPDKLAAAGITKLARIGDVVAPSTIQFAVYEGHRYAQELDTAAVGDVPYKIEQVRLESATV
;
A
#
# COMPACT_ATOMS: atom_id res chain seq x y z
N SER A 1 -4.90 1.62 -43.62
CA SER A 1 -3.94 2.47 -42.90
C SER A 1 -4.71 3.24 -41.84
N TYR A 2 -4.29 3.19 -40.58
CA TYR A 2 -4.87 4.03 -39.53
C TYR A 2 -4.12 5.37 -39.50
N GLN A 3 -4.82 6.47 -39.24
CA GLN A 3 -4.19 7.79 -39.12
C GLN A 3 -3.49 7.99 -37.76
N SER A 4 -3.87 7.22 -36.75
CA SER A 4 -3.32 7.31 -35.40
C SER A 4 -3.58 6.04 -34.60
N LEU A 5 -2.71 5.77 -33.63
CA LEU A 5 -2.79 4.65 -32.69
C LEU A 5 -2.74 5.20 -31.26
N VAL A 6 -3.70 4.80 -30.41
CA VAL A 6 -3.71 5.14 -28.99
C VAL A 6 -3.49 3.86 -28.19
N LEU A 7 -2.42 3.85 -27.40
CA LEU A 7 -2.09 2.74 -26.53
C LEU A 7 -2.65 3.00 -25.14
N ALA A 8 -3.67 2.23 -24.76
CA ALA A 8 -4.22 2.21 -23.41
C ALA A 8 -3.69 0.97 -22.66
N THR A 9 -2.37 0.98 -22.41
CA THR A 9 -1.68 -0.11 -21.69
C THR A 9 -1.77 0.08 -20.17
N SER A 10 -1.04 -0.72 -19.40
CA SER A 10 -0.96 -0.56 -17.94
C SER A 10 -0.23 0.73 -17.52
N ARG A 11 -0.42 1.10 -16.26
CA ARG A 11 0.30 2.19 -15.58
C ARG A 11 1.49 1.62 -14.81
N LEU A 12 2.56 2.41 -14.69
CA LEU A 12 3.68 2.13 -13.80
C LEU A 12 3.61 3.04 -12.56
N PRO A 13 4.09 2.58 -11.39
CA PRO A 13 4.21 3.45 -10.21
C PRO A 13 5.17 4.62 -10.47
N ASN A 14 4.85 5.80 -9.94
CA ASN A 14 5.77 6.94 -9.88
C ASN A 14 6.33 7.08 -8.45
N ASP A 15 7.47 6.45 -8.18
CA ASP A 15 8.06 6.31 -6.84
C ASP A 15 9.44 6.97 -6.68
N SER A 16 9.81 7.85 -7.62
CA SER A 16 11.13 8.51 -7.67
C SER A 16 11.47 9.27 -6.38
N LEU A 17 10.58 10.14 -5.91
CA LEU A 17 10.76 10.90 -4.66
C LEU A 17 10.91 9.99 -3.44
N TYR A 18 10.10 8.94 -3.36
CA TYR A 18 10.22 7.98 -2.25
C TYR A 18 11.59 7.30 -2.28
N LYS A 19 12.04 6.83 -3.46
CA LYS A 19 13.36 6.21 -3.61
C LYS A 19 14.47 7.14 -3.17
N GLU A 20 14.44 8.41 -3.59
CA GLU A 20 15.40 9.43 -3.20
C GLU A 20 15.43 9.67 -1.68
N LEU A 21 14.25 9.87 -1.06
CA LEU A 21 14.15 10.09 0.39
C LEU A 21 14.57 8.85 1.19
N SER A 22 14.19 7.66 0.73
CA SER A 22 14.49 6.39 1.41
C SER A 22 15.96 5.97 1.31
N ALA A 23 16.74 6.58 0.40
CA ALA A 23 18.15 6.25 0.20
C ALA A 23 19.05 6.71 1.36
N ASP A 24 18.58 7.63 2.21
CA ASP A 24 19.35 8.17 3.33
C ASP A 24 18.48 8.31 4.59
N PRO A 25 18.25 7.19 5.33
CA PRO A 25 17.47 7.20 6.56
C PRO A 25 18.04 8.10 7.65
N ASP A 26 19.36 8.29 7.69
CA ASP A 26 20.03 9.12 8.69
C ASP A 26 19.71 10.60 8.50
N LYS A 27 19.65 11.08 7.24
CA LYS A 27 19.16 12.43 6.94
C LYS A 27 17.69 12.63 7.33
N LEU A 28 16.84 11.62 7.13
CA LEU A 28 15.44 11.69 7.57
C LEU A 28 15.37 11.84 9.10
N ALA A 29 16.14 11.03 9.83
CA ALA A 29 16.21 11.09 11.28
C ALA A 29 16.76 12.44 11.77
N ALA A 30 17.82 12.96 11.14
CA ALA A 30 18.39 14.28 11.46
C ALA A 30 17.41 15.43 11.20
N ALA A 31 16.48 15.27 10.25
CA ALA A 31 15.38 16.19 9.98
C ALA A 31 14.17 16.00 10.91
N GLY A 32 14.19 15.04 11.83
CA GLY A 32 13.09 14.73 12.74
C GLY A 32 11.95 13.91 12.12
N ILE A 33 12.16 13.33 10.94
CA ILE A 33 11.15 12.49 10.27
C ILE A 33 11.22 11.08 10.87
N THR A 34 10.14 10.67 11.54
CA THR A 34 10.06 9.36 12.22
C THR A 34 9.49 8.24 11.35
N LYS A 35 8.73 8.58 10.30
CA LYS A 35 8.09 7.61 9.41
C LYS A 35 8.01 8.15 7.99
N LEU A 36 8.51 7.36 7.03
CA LEU A 36 8.33 7.56 5.60
C LEU A 36 7.52 6.38 5.05
N ALA A 37 6.41 6.64 4.37
CA ALA A 37 5.53 5.60 3.85
C ALA A 37 5.01 5.96 2.45
N ARG A 38 4.57 4.93 1.72
CA ARG A 38 3.91 5.04 0.41
C ARG A 38 2.48 4.54 0.53
N ILE A 39 1.54 5.18 -0.18
CA ILE A 39 0.13 4.77 -0.25
C ILE A 39 -0.42 4.97 -1.67
N GLY A 40 -1.35 4.12 -2.09
CA GLY A 40 -2.06 4.20 -3.35
C GLY A 40 -1.22 3.75 -4.55
N ASP A 41 -1.41 4.41 -5.69
CA ASP A 41 -0.88 3.98 -6.98
C ASP A 41 0.66 3.91 -7.05
N VAL A 42 1.37 4.60 -6.15
CA VAL A 42 2.83 4.50 -6.04
C VAL A 42 3.30 3.16 -5.46
N VAL A 43 2.42 2.44 -4.75
CA VAL A 43 2.66 1.06 -4.29
C VAL A 43 2.26 0.09 -5.40
N ALA A 44 1.04 0.25 -5.91
CA ALA A 44 0.52 -0.55 -7.02
C ALA A 44 -0.61 0.23 -7.72
N PRO A 45 -0.47 0.60 -9.01
CA PRO A 45 -1.52 1.27 -9.75
C PRO A 45 -2.81 0.43 -9.79
N SER A 46 -3.89 0.96 -9.22
CA SER A 46 -5.13 0.22 -9.00
C SER A 46 -6.37 1.11 -9.23
N THR A 47 -7.51 0.73 -8.65
CA THR A 47 -8.73 1.54 -8.69
C THR A 47 -8.65 2.73 -7.74
N ILE A 48 -9.49 3.74 -7.97
CA ILE A 48 -9.62 4.89 -7.05
C ILE A 48 -10.02 4.43 -5.64
N GLN A 49 -10.91 3.43 -5.54
CA GLN A 49 -11.29 2.84 -4.26
C GLN A 49 -10.08 2.33 -3.48
N PHE A 50 -9.12 1.69 -4.16
CA PHE A 50 -7.93 1.15 -3.51
C PHE A 50 -7.03 2.28 -2.98
N ALA A 51 -6.81 3.34 -3.76
CA ALA A 51 -6.04 4.50 -3.31
C ALA A 51 -6.69 5.19 -2.09
N VAL A 52 -8.01 5.32 -2.09
CA VAL A 52 -8.76 5.86 -0.93
C VAL A 52 -8.65 4.95 0.28
N TYR A 53 -8.83 3.64 0.09
CA TYR A 53 -8.69 2.66 1.16
C TYR A 53 -7.30 2.69 1.79
N GLU A 54 -6.23 2.72 0.99
CA GLU A 54 -4.86 2.75 1.51
C GLU A 54 -4.56 4.03 2.29
N GLY A 55 -5.04 5.18 1.82
CA GLY A 55 -4.92 6.44 2.57
C GLY A 55 -5.68 6.40 3.89
N HIS A 56 -6.90 5.85 3.88
CA HIS A 56 -7.71 5.70 5.09
C HIS A 56 -7.06 4.75 6.10
N ARG A 57 -6.62 3.58 5.65
CA ARG A 57 -5.91 2.60 6.48
C ARG A 57 -4.63 3.18 7.07
N TYR A 58 -3.80 3.84 6.27
CA TYR A 58 -2.57 4.46 6.75
C TYR A 58 -2.83 5.48 7.86
N ALA A 59 -3.89 6.29 7.74
CA ALA A 59 -4.27 7.24 8.78
C ALA A 59 -4.76 6.56 10.07
N GLN A 60 -5.52 5.46 9.96
CA GLN A 60 -6.00 4.69 11.11
C GLN A 60 -4.86 3.98 11.85
N GLU A 61 -3.85 3.52 11.12
CA GLU A 61 -2.71 2.77 11.64
C GLU A 61 -1.50 3.67 11.98
N LEU A 62 -1.64 4.99 11.80
CA LEU A 62 -0.60 5.93 12.21
C LEU A 62 -0.50 5.91 13.74
N ASP A 63 0.71 5.75 14.25
CA ASP A 63 1.02 5.62 15.68
C ASP A 63 0.42 4.41 16.42
N THR A 64 -0.14 3.43 15.68
CA THR A 64 -0.54 2.15 16.26
C THR A 64 0.59 1.12 16.18
N ALA A 65 0.61 0.15 17.09
CA ALA A 65 1.49 -1.01 16.98
C ALA A 65 1.22 -1.77 15.67
N ALA A 66 2.27 -2.35 15.07
CA ALA A 66 2.12 -3.19 13.89
C ALA A 66 1.18 -4.35 14.21
N VAL A 67 0.09 -4.46 13.44
CA VAL A 67 -0.81 -5.60 13.50
C VAL A 67 -0.24 -6.68 12.58
N GLY A 68 -0.35 -7.95 12.97
CA GLY A 68 0.13 -9.07 12.15
C GLY A 68 -0.58 -9.18 10.79
N ASP A 69 -0.28 -10.23 10.04
CA ASP A 69 -0.72 -10.42 8.64
C ASP A 69 -2.23 -10.28 8.39
N VAL A 70 -3.05 -10.48 9.43
CA VAL A 70 -4.50 -10.33 9.38
C VAL A 70 -4.94 -9.21 10.34
N PRO A 71 -5.01 -7.95 9.86
CA PRO A 71 -5.34 -6.80 10.70
C PRO A 71 -6.85 -6.60 10.92
N TYR A 72 -7.66 -7.64 10.71
CA TYR A 72 -9.12 -7.59 10.82
C TYR A 72 -9.68 -8.89 11.40
N LYS A 73 -10.86 -8.81 12.01
CA LYS A 73 -11.54 -9.99 12.55
C LYS A 73 -12.05 -10.86 11.40
N ILE A 74 -11.74 -12.15 11.44
CA ILE A 74 -12.26 -13.15 10.51
C ILE A 74 -13.31 -14.01 11.23
N GLU A 75 -14.45 -14.21 10.59
CA GLU A 75 -15.43 -15.20 11.01
C GLU A 75 -15.07 -16.55 10.40
N GLN A 76 -14.62 -17.50 11.23
CA GLN A 76 -14.25 -18.85 10.80
C GLN A 76 -15.38 -19.84 11.10
N VAL A 77 -15.71 -20.68 10.12
CA VAL A 77 -16.64 -21.80 10.32
C VAL A 77 -15.94 -22.89 11.13
N ARG A 78 -16.58 -23.33 12.22
CA ARG A 78 -16.12 -24.51 12.96
C ARG A 78 -16.44 -25.75 12.13
N LEU A 79 -15.41 -26.52 11.79
CA LEU A 79 -15.59 -27.85 11.22
C LEU A 79 -15.90 -28.84 12.35
N GLU A 80 -16.92 -29.67 12.16
CA GLU A 80 -17.15 -30.83 13.03
C GLU A 80 -16.14 -31.91 12.65
N SER A 81 -15.43 -32.45 13.63
CA SER A 81 -14.49 -33.55 13.39
C SER A 81 -15.25 -34.77 12.87
N ALA A 82 -14.84 -35.32 11.72
CA ALA A 82 -15.41 -36.56 11.24
C ALA A 82 -15.09 -37.69 12.24
N THR A 83 -16.10 -38.22 12.91
CA THR A 83 -15.99 -39.46 13.68
C THR A 83 -15.80 -40.60 12.68
N VAL A 84 -14.59 -41.17 12.64
CA VAL A 84 -14.30 -42.47 12.02
C VAL A 84 -14.21 -43.51 13.12
#